data_AF-M1X0C4-F1
#
_entry.id   AF-M1X0C4-F1
#
_cell.length_a   1.000
_cell.length_b   1.000
_cell.length_c   1.000
_cell.angle_alpha   90.00
_cell.angle_beta   90.00
_cell.angle_gamma   90.00
#
_symmetry.space_group_name_H-M   'P 1'
#
loop_
_entity.id
_entity.type
_entity.pdbx_description
1 polymer ?
#
loop_
_entity_poly.entity_id
_entity_poly.type
_entity_poly.pdbx_seq_one_letter_code
_entity_poly.pdbx_strand_id
1 'polypeptide(L)'
;MNTDGFTWNTGIFIFQVHVLLDEMYTHAPEIIEPIEKYGPDIYQQLPKKSIDYAIMEKTSLAYVLPVKFDWDDLGDWNAIERLLKKEGNPNVDIANHICLDTKGAIVYTTNSEDVIATIGLENVVVVRDHNITLIVKKERTQEIKQLLSKLKTNPKFTPLL
;
A
#
# COMPACT_ATOMS: atom_id res chain seq x y z
N MET A 1 11.70 16.26 15.10
CA MET A 1 11.30 15.55 16.32
C MET A 1 10.11 16.28 16.89
N ASN A 2 8.96 15.61 17.03
CA ASN A 2 7.86 16.18 17.81
C ASN A 2 8.26 16.20 19.29
N THR A 3 7.58 17.02 20.09
CA THR A 3 7.89 17.30 21.51
C THR A 3 7.90 16.07 22.44
N ASP A 4 7.45 14.91 21.97
CA ASP A 4 7.37 13.67 22.74
C ASP A 4 8.51 12.66 22.46
N GLY A 5 9.48 13.01 21.60
CA GLY A 5 10.66 12.15 21.34
C GLY A 5 10.43 10.99 20.37
N PHE A 6 9.28 10.92 19.70
CA PHE A 6 8.95 9.87 18.72
C PHE A 6 9.18 10.33 17.27
N THR A 7 9.47 9.35 16.41
CA THR A 7 9.57 9.50 14.94
C THR A 7 8.76 8.42 14.24
N TRP A 8 8.31 8.70 13.02
CA TRP A 8 7.68 7.69 12.17
C TRP A 8 8.70 6.66 11.69
N ASN A 9 8.33 5.38 11.72
CA ASN A 9 9.07 4.32 11.07
C ASN A 9 8.71 4.29 9.58
N THR A 10 9.71 4.44 8.71
CA THR A 10 9.54 4.51 7.26
C THR A 10 9.48 3.13 6.59
N GLY A 11 9.66 2.05 7.35
CA GLY A 11 9.72 0.68 6.84
C GLY A 11 11.04 0.33 6.12
N ILE A 12 12.04 1.23 6.17
CA ILE A 12 13.35 1.04 5.57
C ILE A 12 14.32 0.56 6.65
N PHE A 13 14.97 -0.58 6.41
CA PHE A 13 15.94 -1.16 7.33
C PHE A 13 17.28 -1.38 6.65
N ILE A 14 18.36 -1.14 7.41
CA ILE A 14 19.73 -1.43 6.99
C ILE A 14 20.39 -2.20 8.14
N PHE A 15 20.88 -3.39 7.85
CA PHE A 15 21.54 -4.25 8.83
C PHE A 15 22.57 -5.15 8.15
N GLN A 16 23.52 -5.64 8.93
CA GLN A 16 24.41 -6.70 8.49
C GLN A 16 23.64 -8.03 8.53
N VAL A 17 23.83 -8.87 7.51
CA VAL A 17 23.07 -10.12 7.34
C VAL A 17 23.21 -11.03 8.56
N HIS A 18 24.42 -11.21 9.09
CA HIS A 18 24.64 -12.07 10.24
C HIS A 18 23.91 -11.56 11.50
N VAL A 19 23.92 -10.24 11.74
CA VAL A 19 23.20 -9.63 12.88
C VAL A 19 21.70 -9.90 12.76
N LEU A 20 21.12 -9.74 11.56
CA LEU A 20 19.70 -10.05 11.35
C LEU A 20 19.41 -11.53 11.63
N LEU A 21 20.27 -12.45 11.16
CA LEU A 21 20.07 -13.88 11.38
C LEU A 21 20.13 -14.22 12.88
N ASP A 22 21.12 -13.70 13.61
CA ASP A 22 21.25 -13.90 15.07
C ASP A 22 20.02 -13.38 15.82
N GLU A 23 19.53 -12.19 15.45
CA GLU A 23 18.30 -11.61 16.00
C GLU A 23 17.06 -12.45 15.63
N MET A 24 17.01 -13.03 14.43
CA MET A 24 15.92 -13.93 14.01
C MET A 24 15.90 -15.23 14.81
N TYR A 25 17.05 -15.87 15.07
CA TYR A 25 17.09 -17.04 15.95
C TYR A 25 16.64 -16.72 17.37
N THR A 26 16.94 -15.50 17.84
CA THR A 26 16.60 -15.08 19.20
C THR A 26 15.12 -14.69 19.34
N HIS A 27 14.57 -13.97 18.35
CA HIS A 27 13.28 -13.30 18.49
C HIS A 27 12.16 -13.85 17.59
N ALA A 28 12.53 -14.63 16.57
CA ALA A 28 11.63 -15.28 15.62
C ALA A 28 12.09 -16.70 15.20
N PRO A 29 12.50 -17.59 16.13
CA PRO A 29 12.93 -18.96 15.80
C PRO A 29 11.85 -19.72 15.02
N GLU A 30 10.57 -19.42 15.28
CA GLU A 30 9.43 -19.99 14.57
C GLU A 30 9.37 -19.66 13.07
N ILE A 31 10.18 -18.70 12.61
CA ILE A 31 10.33 -18.33 11.20
C ILE A 31 11.61 -18.90 10.62
N ILE A 32 12.78 -18.69 11.27
CA ILE A 32 14.08 -19.02 10.67
C ILE A 32 14.35 -20.53 10.66
N GLU A 33 14.05 -21.25 11.75
CA GLU A 33 14.39 -22.68 11.86
C GLU A 33 13.65 -23.54 10.82
N PRO A 34 12.33 -23.33 10.55
CA PRO A 34 11.66 -24.09 9.50
C PRO A 34 12.19 -23.78 8.10
N ILE A 35 12.54 -22.51 7.80
CA ILE A 35 13.10 -22.13 6.51
C ILE A 35 14.44 -22.83 6.28
N GLU A 36 15.30 -22.89 7.29
CA GLU A 36 16.59 -23.57 7.15
C GLU A 36 16.44 -25.08 7.00
N LYS A 37 15.50 -25.67 7.73
CA LYS A 37 15.30 -27.13 7.73
C LYS A 37 14.62 -27.63 6.45
N TYR A 38 13.61 -26.91 5.97
CA TYR A 38 12.73 -27.37 4.90
C TYR A 38 12.87 -26.56 3.61
N GLY A 39 13.68 -25.50 3.62
CA GLY A 39 13.82 -24.60 2.49
C GLY A 39 12.61 -23.69 2.27
N PRO A 40 12.55 -23.00 1.12
CA PRO A 40 11.52 -21.99 0.82
C PRO A 40 10.11 -22.56 0.66
N ASP A 41 9.94 -23.88 0.49
CA ASP A 41 8.61 -24.49 0.27
C ASP A 41 7.70 -24.41 1.52
N ILE A 42 8.27 -24.15 2.70
CA ILE A 42 7.54 -24.05 3.96
C ILE A 42 6.81 -22.71 4.16
N TYR A 43 7.04 -21.71 3.28
CA TYR A 43 6.57 -20.32 3.47
C TYR A 43 5.08 -20.20 3.79
N GLN A 44 4.23 -21.04 3.21
CA GLN A 44 2.78 -21.00 3.45
C GLN A 44 2.38 -21.39 4.89
N GLN A 45 3.25 -22.13 5.59
CA GLN A 45 3.02 -22.64 6.94
C GLN A 45 3.64 -21.73 8.01
N LEU A 46 4.45 -20.75 7.61
CA LEU A 46 5.10 -19.82 8.53
C LEU A 46 4.10 -18.81 9.12
N PRO A 47 4.35 -18.32 10.34
CA PRO A 47 3.53 -17.28 10.93
C PRO A 47 3.65 -15.97 10.11
N LYS A 48 2.49 -15.34 9.86
CA LYS A 48 2.42 -14.05 9.18
C LYS A 48 2.74 -12.93 10.16
N LYS A 49 3.99 -12.51 10.21
CA LYS A 49 4.48 -11.47 11.11
C LYS A 49 5.39 -10.50 10.37
N SER A 50 5.19 -9.19 10.55
CA SER A 50 6.11 -8.20 9.99
C SER A 50 7.43 -8.20 10.77
N ILE A 51 8.49 -7.69 10.13
CA ILE A 51 9.80 -7.52 10.77
C ILE A 51 9.73 -6.61 12.01
N ASP A 52 8.81 -5.64 12.02
CA ASP A 52 8.60 -4.74 13.16
C ASP A 52 8.23 -5.53 14.42
N TYR A 53 7.21 -6.37 14.32
CA TYR A 53 6.74 -7.21 15.43
C TYR A 53 7.66 -8.41 15.70
N ALA A 54 8.29 -8.95 14.65
CA ALA A 54 9.13 -10.13 14.78
C ALA A 54 10.44 -9.79 15.49
N ILE A 55 11.04 -8.63 15.16
CA ILE A 55 12.40 -8.26 15.56
C ILE A 55 12.47 -6.84 16.16
N MET A 56 12.01 -5.81 15.44
CA MET A 56 12.34 -4.41 15.78
C MET A 56 11.76 -3.94 17.13
N GLU A 57 10.60 -4.45 17.55
CA GLU A 57 10.02 -4.15 18.87
C GLU A 57 10.76 -4.83 20.02
N LYS A 58 11.62 -5.82 19.75
CA LYS A 58 12.28 -6.67 20.75
C LYS A 58 13.79 -6.45 20.81
N THR A 59 14.39 -6.08 19.68
CA THR A 59 15.84 -5.93 19.57
C THR A 59 16.36 -4.82 20.47
N SER A 60 17.53 -5.05 21.06
CA SER A 60 18.28 -4.03 21.80
C SER A 60 19.33 -3.31 20.94
N LEU A 61 19.44 -3.68 19.66
CA LEU A 61 20.48 -3.22 18.74
C LEU A 61 20.00 -2.13 17.76
N ALA A 62 18.77 -1.64 17.92
CA ALA A 62 18.19 -0.67 17.00
C ALA A 62 18.83 0.73 17.13
N TYR A 63 19.11 1.35 15.98
CA TYR A 63 19.46 2.77 15.88
C TYR A 63 18.59 3.44 14.82
N VAL A 64 18.08 4.63 15.12
CA VAL A 64 17.24 5.41 14.21
C VAL A 64 18.06 6.53 13.59
N LEU A 65 18.15 6.55 12.26
CA LEU A 65 18.74 7.67 11.52
C LEU A 65 17.64 8.68 11.16
N PRO A 66 17.62 9.88 11.75
CA PRO A 66 16.64 10.90 11.36
C PRO A 66 16.94 11.36 9.92
N VAL A 67 15.93 11.32 9.08
CA VAL A 67 16.02 11.76 7.68
C VAL A 67 15.15 12.99 7.44
N LYS A 68 15.61 13.85 6.54
CA LYS A 68 14.87 15.06 6.12
C LYS A 68 14.70 15.03 4.60
N PHE A 69 13.76 14.22 4.15
CA PHE A 69 13.25 14.20 2.79
C PHE A 69 11.74 13.97 2.84
N ASP A 70 11.04 14.33 1.76
CA ASP A 70 9.62 14.04 1.64
C ASP A 70 9.43 12.53 1.51
N TRP A 71 8.72 11.94 2.47
CA TRP A 71 8.42 10.52 2.53
C TRP A 71 6.90 10.34 2.68
N ASP A 72 6.34 9.43 1.89
CA ASP A 72 4.93 9.10 1.91
C ASP A 72 4.81 7.58 1.73
N ASP A 73 4.14 6.90 2.66
CA ASP A 73 3.72 5.52 2.46
C ASP A 73 2.61 5.56 1.41
N LEU A 74 2.94 5.20 0.17
CA LEU A 74 2.00 5.15 -0.96
C LEU A 74 0.95 4.05 -0.75
N GLY A 75 0.16 4.15 0.32
CA GLY A 75 -0.81 3.17 0.76
C GLY A 75 -2.25 3.55 0.43
N ASP A 76 -2.48 4.74 -0.15
CA ASP A 76 -3.81 5.24 -0.48
C ASP A 76 -3.79 6.11 -1.75
N TRP A 77 -4.89 6.08 -2.51
CA TRP A 77 -5.12 6.91 -3.69
C TRP A 77 -4.95 8.39 -3.41
N ASN A 78 -5.22 8.84 -2.18
CA ASN A 78 -4.97 10.22 -1.76
C ASN A 78 -3.49 10.64 -1.87
N ALA A 79 -2.54 9.69 -1.79
CA ALA A 79 -1.11 9.98 -2.01
C ALA A 79 -0.82 10.32 -3.48
N ILE A 80 -1.53 9.69 -4.42
CA ILE A 80 -1.41 9.98 -5.85
C ILE A 80 -1.82 11.42 -6.14
N GLU A 81 -2.88 11.91 -5.52
CA GLU A 81 -3.27 13.31 -5.67
C GLU A 81 -2.17 14.26 -5.17
N ARG A 82 -1.59 14.01 -4.00
CA ARG A 82 -0.51 14.86 -3.47
C ARG A 82 0.68 14.98 -4.42
N LEU A 83 1.02 13.89 -5.11
CA LEU A 83 2.18 13.84 -5.99
C LEU A 83 1.92 14.35 -7.40
N LEU A 84 0.72 14.12 -7.95
CA LEU A 84 0.44 14.33 -9.37
C LEU A 84 -0.52 15.47 -9.66
N LYS A 85 -1.12 16.08 -8.64
CA LYS A 85 -2.02 17.22 -8.84
C LYS A 85 -1.25 18.40 -9.42
N LYS A 86 -1.63 18.78 -10.63
CA LYS A 86 -1.08 19.93 -11.34
C LYS A 86 -1.85 21.19 -10.94
N GLU A 87 -1.13 22.30 -10.85
CA GLU A 87 -1.75 23.60 -10.60
C GLU A 87 -2.80 23.92 -11.70
N GLY A 88 -3.99 24.35 -11.28
CA GLY A 88 -5.10 24.68 -12.18
C GLY A 88 -5.94 23.50 -12.66
N ASN A 89 -5.58 22.23 -12.40
CA ASN A 89 -6.45 21.09 -12.69
C ASN A 89 -7.33 20.75 -11.47
N PRO A 90 -8.68 20.72 -11.60
CA PRO A 90 -9.55 20.28 -10.52
C PRO A 90 -9.38 18.79 -10.16
N ASN A 91 -8.81 17.96 -11.05
CA ASN A 91 -8.70 16.51 -10.92
C ASN A 91 -7.24 16.04 -11.13
N VAL A 92 -7.00 14.76 -10.82
CA VAL A 92 -5.78 14.04 -11.16
C VAL A 92 -6.11 12.99 -12.20
N ASP A 93 -5.68 13.23 -13.43
CA ASP A 93 -6.03 12.42 -14.59
C ASP A 93 -4.81 11.64 -15.08
N ILE A 94 -4.88 10.32 -14.88
CA ILE A 94 -3.94 9.31 -15.39
C ILE A 94 -4.72 8.41 -16.36
N ALA A 95 -5.46 9.05 -17.27
CA ALA A 95 -6.38 8.45 -18.22
C ALA A 95 -6.76 9.47 -19.30
N ASN A 96 -7.37 9.02 -20.40
CA ASN A 96 -8.13 9.92 -21.28
C ASN A 96 -9.44 10.29 -20.58
N HIS A 97 -9.42 11.35 -19.77
CA HIS A 97 -10.56 11.77 -18.98
C HIS A 97 -11.27 12.98 -19.61
N ILE A 98 -12.57 12.83 -19.83
CA ILE A 98 -13.48 13.92 -20.21
C ILE A 98 -14.40 14.17 -19.02
N CYS A 99 -14.54 15.43 -18.59
CA CYS A 99 -15.40 15.74 -17.46
C CYS A 99 -16.28 16.98 -17.67
N LEU A 100 -17.42 16.97 -16.99
CA LEU A 100 -18.32 18.10 -16.84
C LEU A 100 -18.67 18.23 -15.36
N ASP A 101 -18.29 19.33 -14.71
CA ASP A 101 -18.53 19.55 -13.27
C ASP A 101 -17.99 18.45 -12.34
N THR A 102 -16.85 17.84 -12.70
CA THR A 102 -16.15 16.89 -11.82
C THR A 102 -14.97 17.57 -11.12
N LYS A 103 -14.89 17.45 -9.79
CA LYS A 103 -13.86 18.11 -8.97
C LYS A 103 -13.25 17.19 -7.91
N GLY A 104 -11.95 17.33 -7.69
CA GLY A 104 -11.21 16.57 -6.68
C GLY A 104 -11.14 15.07 -6.99
N ALA A 105 -11.40 14.67 -8.23
CA ALA A 105 -11.39 13.27 -8.63
C ALA A 105 -9.96 12.78 -8.94
N ILE A 106 -9.72 11.50 -8.71
CA ILE A 106 -8.55 10.78 -9.22
C ILE A 106 -9.06 9.78 -10.25
N VAL A 107 -8.62 9.90 -11.50
CA VAL A 107 -9.07 9.05 -12.61
C VAL A 107 -7.88 8.31 -13.18
N TYR A 108 -7.95 6.98 -13.15
CA TYR A 108 -6.85 6.10 -13.54
C TYR A 108 -7.35 4.98 -14.45
N THR A 109 -6.58 4.68 -15.50
CA THR A 109 -6.76 3.46 -16.28
C THR A 109 -5.43 2.79 -16.61
N THR A 110 -5.41 1.46 -16.68
CA THR A 110 -4.24 0.70 -17.18
C THR A 110 -4.14 0.69 -18.70
N ASN A 111 -5.25 0.95 -19.41
CA ASN A 111 -5.30 0.99 -20.86
C ASN A 111 -5.42 2.44 -21.37
N SER A 112 -4.40 2.92 -22.08
CA SER A 112 -4.36 4.27 -22.64
C SER A 112 -5.40 4.55 -23.71
N GLU A 113 -6.12 3.55 -24.23
CA GLU A 113 -7.22 3.73 -25.17
C GLU A 113 -8.56 3.96 -24.47
N ASP A 114 -8.69 3.61 -23.19
CA ASP A 114 -9.93 3.81 -22.45
C ASP A 114 -10.21 5.30 -22.28
N VAL A 115 -11.45 5.69 -22.60
CA VAL A 115 -11.98 7.01 -22.31
C VAL A 115 -12.91 6.92 -21.10
N ILE A 116 -12.63 7.72 -20.08
CA ILE A 116 -13.47 7.84 -18.89
C ILE A 116 -14.20 9.18 -18.98
N ALA A 117 -15.53 9.15 -18.90
CA ALA A 117 -16.36 10.34 -18.89
C ALA A 117 -17.06 10.49 -17.54
N THR A 118 -16.96 11.67 -16.92
CA THR A 118 -17.60 11.93 -15.62
C THR A 118 -18.44 13.21 -15.66
N ILE A 119 -19.56 13.22 -14.94
CA ILE A 119 -20.43 14.39 -14.83
C ILE A 119 -20.89 14.57 -13.38
N GLY A 120 -20.66 15.76 -12.80
CA GLY A 120 -21.17 16.14 -11.47
C GLY A 120 -20.61 15.33 -10.31
N LEU A 121 -19.39 14.79 -10.44
CA LEU A 121 -18.75 14.00 -9.38
C LEU A 121 -17.81 14.83 -8.54
N GLU A 122 -17.81 14.61 -7.23
CA GLU A 122 -16.89 15.29 -6.32
C GLU A 122 -16.16 14.31 -5.42
N ASN A 123 -14.84 14.51 -5.29
CA ASN A 123 -13.97 13.78 -4.37
C ASN A 123 -14.09 12.25 -4.51
N VAL A 124 -13.99 11.75 -5.74
CA VAL A 124 -14.06 10.32 -6.07
C VAL A 124 -12.72 9.79 -6.61
N VAL A 125 -12.50 8.49 -6.46
CA VAL A 125 -11.48 7.75 -7.18
C VAL A 125 -12.20 6.86 -8.19
N VAL A 126 -11.83 6.99 -9.46
CA VAL A 126 -12.29 6.16 -10.57
C VAL A 126 -11.09 5.42 -11.12
N VAL A 127 -11.11 4.09 -10.99
CA VAL A 127 -10.04 3.22 -11.50
C VAL A 127 -10.67 2.24 -12.47
N ARG A 128 -10.13 2.17 -13.68
CA ARG A 128 -10.47 1.13 -14.65
C ARG A 128 -9.25 0.26 -14.89
N ASP A 129 -9.44 -1.04 -14.76
CA ASP A 129 -8.41 -2.01 -15.10
C ASP A 129 -9.07 -3.20 -15.78
N HIS A 130 -8.75 -3.43 -17.05
CA HIS A 130 -9.36 -4.45 -17.89
C HIS A 130 -10.90 -4.41 -17.83
N ASN A 131 -11.52 -5.38 -17.17
CA ASN A 131 -12.97 -5.55 -17.03
C ASN A 131 -13.49 -5.14 -15.64
N ILE A 132 -12.64 -4.57 -14.79
CA ILE A 132 -13.01 -4.04 -13.47
C ILE A 132 -13.04 -2.52 -13.53
N THR A 133 -14.06 -1.95 -12.89
CA THR A 133 -14.13 -0.52 -12.63
C THR A 133 -14.47 -0.31 -11.17
N LEU A 134 -13.58 0.39 -10.45
CA LEU A 134 -13.79 0.83 -9.09
C LEU A 134 -14.19 2.31 -9.12
N ILE A 135 -15.28 2.63 -8.44
CA ILE A 135 -15.69 4.00 -8.16
C ILE A 135 -15.93 4.09 -6.66
N VAL A 136 -15.19 4.96 -5.99
CA VAL A 136 -15.26 5.10 -4.55
C VAL A 136 -15.09 6.57 -4.16
N LYS A 137 -15.75 7.01 -3.10
CA LYS A 137 -15.42 8.30 -2.51
C LYS A 137 -14.00 8.25 -1.94
N LYS A 138 -13.23 9.33 -2.10
CA LYS A 138 -11.86 9.43 -1.59
C LYS A 138 -11.74 9.21 -0.09
N GLU A 139 -12.78 9.56 0.67
CA GLU A 139 -12.85 9.34 2.12
C GLU A 139 -13.09 7.86 2.53
N ARG A 140 -13.36 6.98 1.55
CA ARG A 140 -13.72 5.56 1.75
C ARG A 140 -12.74 4.59 1.09
N THR A 141 -11.60 5.07 0.59
CA THR A 141 -10.60 4.24 -0.10
C THR A 141 -10.05 3.11 0.78
N GLN A 142 -10.00 3.29 2.09
CA GLN A 142 -9.65 2.25 3.08
C GLN A 142 -10.59 1.03 3.03
N GLU A 143 -11.83 1.20 2.58
CA GLU A 143 -12.83 0.12 2.53
C GLU A 143 -12.62 -0.82 1.33
N ILE A 144 -11.72 -0.50 0.39
CA ILE A 144 -11.41 -1.36 -0.76
C ILE A 144 -10.99 -2.77 -0.29
N LYS A 145 -10.24 -2.87 0.82
CA LYS A 145 -9.85 -4.17 1.40
C LYS A 145 -11.06 -5.02 1.78
N GLN A 146 -12.13 -4.40 2.29
CA GLN A 146 -13.37 -5.11 2.66
C GLN A 146 -14.15 -5.53 1.41
N LEU A 147 -14.18 -4.69 0.37
CA LEU A 147 -14.77 -5.03 -0.91
C LEU A 147 -14.08 -6.24 -1.55
N LEU A 148 -12.74 -6.28 -1.55
CA LEU A 148 -11.95 -7.41 -2.05
C LEU A 148 -12.32 -8.72 -1.34
N SER A 149 -12.50 -8.70 -0.02
CA SER A 149 -12.94 -9.87 0.74
C SER A 149 -14.30 -10.40 0.27
N LYS A 150 -15.25 -9.51 -0.06
CA LYS A 150 -16.56 -9.90 -0.59
C LYS A 150 -16.45 -10.49 -2.00
N LEU A 151 -15.63 -9.90 -2.86
CA LEU A 151 -15.45 -10.39 -4.23
C LEU A 151 -14.83 -11.80 -4.25
N LYS A 152 -13.89 -12.10 -3.34
CA LYS A 152 -13.29 -13.45 -3.20
C LYS A 152 -14.31 -14.54 -2.86
N THR A 153 -15.37 -14.20 -2.14
CA THR A 153 -16.44 -15.14 -1.77
C THR A 153 -17.46 -15.39 -2.87
N ASN A 154 -17.40 -14.65 -3.99
CA ASN A 154 -18.36 -14.78 -5.07
C ASN A 154 -17.69 -15.43 -6.30
N PRO A 155 -18.09 -16.68 -6.68
CA PRO A 155 -17.48 -17.43 -7.78
C PRO A 155 -17.50 -16.70 -9.12
N LYS A 156 -18.46 -15.78 -9.32
CA LYS A 156 -18.57 -14.97 -10.54
C LYS A 156 -17.42 -13.99 -10.70
N PHE A 157 -16.87 -13.49 -9.60
CA PHE A 157 -15.87 -12.41 -9.60
C PHE A 157 -14.46 -12.90 -9.24
N THR A 158 -14.31 -14.13 -8.73
CA THR A 158 -13.01 -14.74 -8.44
C THR A 158 -12.05 -14.74 -9.65
N PRO A 159 -12.47 -14.98 -10.90
CA PRO A 159 -11.55 -14.93 -12.05
C PRO A 159 -11.04 -13.53 -12.40
N LEU A 160 -11.61 -12.50 -11.79
CA LEU A 160 -11.28 -11.09 -12.06
C LEU A 160 -10.31 -10.51 -11.03
N LEU A 161 -10.10 -11.20 -9.90
CA LEU A 161 -9.23 -10.81 -8.79
C LEU A 161 -7.86 -11.46 -8.91
#